data_AF-A0A8H7K5V6-F1
#
_entry.id   AF-A0A8H7K5V6-F1
#
_cell.length_a   1.000
_cell.length_b   1.000
_cell.length_c   1.000
_cell.angle_alpha   90.00
_cell.angle_beta   90.00
_cell.angle_gamma   90.00
#
_symmetry.space_group_name_H-M   'P 1'
#
loop_
_entity.id
_entity.type
_entity.pdbx_description
1 polymer ?
#
loop_
_entity_poly.entity_id
_entity_poly.type
_entity_poly.pdbx_seq_one_letter_code
_entity_poly.pdbx_strand_id
1 'polypeptide(L)'
;MRTLCDSTTSVPMIDEQTVRISQHVLAKNIHCIDPDPNVQRGSWDGWVMEESIRRTFVALESLDMLCRARNNLSPVFCAYFCEAILPCPEHIWQASTAEDWLSQYETWETYCGRALRMRNIIQWIRGEVSGKEEQLATWFQTVGELGEVIFVCARAYVVAAGSDESV
;
A
#
# COMPACT_ATOMS: atom_id res chain seq x y z
N MET A 1 42.73 17.76 -30.09
CA MET A 1 41.47 17.00 -30.22
C MET A 1 41.19 16.40 -28.84
N ARG A 2 40.37 17.06 -28.03
CA ARG A 2 39.96 16.59 -26.69
C ARG A 2 38.50 16.22 -26.78
N THR A 3 38.19 14.94 -26.69
CA THR A 3 36.85 14.41 -26.48
C THR A 3 36.56 14.51 -24.98
N LEU A 4 35.74 15.48 -24.59
CA LEU A 4 35.01 15.45 -23.33
C LEU A 4 33.80 14.54 -23.58
N CYS A 5 33.85 13.32 -23.05
CA CYS A 5 32.64 12.52 -22.89
C CYS A 5 31.83 13.17 -21.77
N ASP A 6 30.91 14.06 -22.14
CA ASP A 6 29.75 14.38 -21.31
C ASP A 6 28.88 13.12 -21.24
N SER A 7 29.07 12.35 -20.18
CA SER A 7 28.12 11.31 -19.77
C SER A 7 27.59 11.65 -18.37
N THR A 8 27.04 12.85 -18.22
CA THR A 8 25.99 13.09 -17.24
C THR A 8 24.70 12.50 -17.79
N THR A 9 24.55 11.18 -17.67
CA THR A 9 23.22 10.58 -17.60
C THR A 9 22.56 11.13 -16.35
N SER A 10 21.85 12.24 -16.48
CA SER A 10 20.92 12.71 -15.46
C SER A 10 19.88 11.61 -15.29
N VAL A 11 20.02 10.83 -14.23
CA VAL A 11 18.91 10.01 -13.70
C VAL A 11 17.72 10.98 -13.59
N PRO A 12 16.56 10.69 -14.19
CA PRO A 12 15.41 11.56 -14.02
C PRO A 12 15.16 11.65 -12.51
N MET A 13 15.37 12.82 -11.92
CA MET A 13 14.88 13.12 -10.59
C MET A 13 13.42 12.66 -10.58
N ILE A 14 13.04 11.83 -9.61
CA ILE A 14 11.64 11.55 -9.35
C ILE A 14 10.91 12.89 -9.47
N ASP A 15 9.92 12.94 -10.37
CA ASP A 15 9.20 14.17 -10.68
C ASP A 15 8.76 14.80 -9.36
N GLU A 16 9.36 15.94 -9.03
CA GLU A 16 9.16 16.64 -7.78
C GLU A 16 7.68 16.98 -7.59
N GLN A 17 6.96 17.16 -8.70
CA GLN A 17 5.53 17.38 -8.73
C GLN A 17 4.74 16.13 -8.29
N THR A 18 5.13 14.95 -8.77
CA THR A 18 4.58 13.67 -8.31
C THR A 18 4.81 13.47 -6.81
N VAL A 19 6.03 13.73 -6.31
CA VAL A 19 6.35 13.64 -4.87
C VAL A 19 5.52 14.64 -4.06
N ARG A 20 5.39 15.89 -4.54
CA ARG A 20 4.61 16.93 -3.86
C ARG A 20 3.11 16.64 -3.88
N ILE A 21 2.57 16.07 -4.96
CA ILE A 21 1.16 15.66 -5.05
C ILE A 21 0.90 14.51 -4.09
N SER A 22 1.78 13.50 -4.08
CA SER A 22 1.73 12.43 -3.08
C SER A 22 1.78 13.04 -1.69
N GLN A 23 2.81 13.81 -1.34
CA GLN A 23 2.93 14.50 -0.03
C GLN A 23 1.73 15.38 0.33
N HIS A 24 1.07 16.02 -0.64
CA HIS A 24 -0.13 16.83 -0.40
C HIS A 24 -1.36 15.97 -0.11
N VAL A 25 -1.60 14.93 -0.91
CA VAL A 25 -2.65 13.93 -0.66
C VAL A 25 -2.40 13.26 0.69
N LEU A 26 -1.16 12.91 0.97
CA LEU A 26 -0.69 12.36 2.24
C LEU A 26 -0.93 13.32 3.41
N ALA A 27 -0.45 14.57 3.37
CA ALA A 27 -0.60 15.52 4.48
C ALA A 27 -2.05 15.94 4.78
N LYS A 28 -2.96 15.78 3.81
CA LYS A 28 -4.38 16.11 3.95
C LYS A 28 -5.27 14.94 4.32
N ASN A 29 -4.80 13.71 4.10
CA ASN A 29 -5.59 12.48 4.32
C ASN A 29 -4.91 11.50 5.31
N ILE A 30 -3.65 11.73 5.70
CA ILE A 30 -2.97 11.04 6.81
C ILE A 30 -3.43 11.69 8.10
N HIS A 31 -4.47 11.13 8.68
CA HIS A 31 -4.22 10.51 9.96
C HIS A 31 -4.34 9.01 9.70
N CYS A 32 -3.50 8.19 10.33
CA CYS A 32 -3.88 6.81 10.55
C CYS A 32 -5.18 6.86 11.35
N ILE A 33 -6.31 6.97 10.67
CA ILE A 33 -7.62 6.80 11.26
C ILE A 33 -7.67 5.30 11.48
N ASP A 34 -7.17 4.87 12.64
CA ASP A 34 -7.79 3.73 13.30
C ASP A 34 -9.30 4.05 13.24
N PRO A 35 -10.13 3.16 12.67
CA PRO A 35 -11.54 3.45 12.46
C PRO A 35 -12.08 4.03 13.78
N ASP A 36 -12.59 5.27 13.72
CA ASP A 36 -13.05 5.95 14.94
C ASP A 36 -14.08 5.05 15.60
N PRO A 37 -13.85 4.56 16.83
CA PRO A 37 -14.78 3.67 17.50
C PRO A 37 -16.14 4.33 17.75
N ASN A 38 -16.23 5.66 17.60
CA ASN A 38 -17.43 6.47 17.76
C ASN A 38 -18.06 6.94 16.44
N VAL A 39 -17.45 6.67 15.28
CA VAL A 39 -18.21 6.74 14.02
C VAL A 39 -19.31 5.70 14.18
N GLN A 40 -20.57 6.17 14.21
CA GLN A 40 -21.67 5.24 14.11
C GLN A 40 -21.39 4.40 12.87
N ARG A 41 -21.38 3.07 13.02
CA ARG A 41 -21.29 2.06 11.93
C ARG A 41 -22.28 2.30 10.76
N GLY A 42 -23.05 3.39 10.75
CA GLY A 42 -24.27 3.63 9.99
C GLY A 42 -24.18 4.61 8.81
N SER A 43 -23.03 5.06 8.33
CA SER A 43 -22.99 5.70 6.99
C SER A 43 -21.98 5.02 6.07
N TRP A 44 -22.50 4.10 5.25
CA TRP A 44 -21.79 3.46 4.15
C TRP A 44 -20.98 4.46 3.31
N ASP A 45 -21.52 5.65 3.05
CA ASP A 45 -20.84 6.73 2.33
C ASP A 45 -19.51 7.17 2.97
N GLY A 46 -19.48 7.29 4.30
CA GLY A 46 -18.27 7.64 5.04
C GLY A 46 -17.21 6.55 4.94
N TRP A 47 -17.63 5.29 5.09
CA TRP A 47 -16.74 4.13 4.93
C TRP A 47 -16.18 4.04 3.51
N VAL A 48 -17.01 4.24 2.48
CA VAL A 48 -16.57 4.23 1.07
C VAL A 48 -15.50 5.29 0.83
N MET A 49 -15.66 6.48 1.40
CA MET A 49 -14.67 7.55 1.29
C MET A 49 -13.34 7.16 1.97
N GLU A 50 -13.39 6.65 3.20
CA GLU A 50 -12.20 6.21 3.93
C GLU A 50 -11.46 5.07 3.22
N GLU A 51 -12.18 4.08 2.70
CA GLU A 51 -11.60 2.98 1.94
C GLU A 51 -11.02 3.45 0.61
N SER A 52 -11.66 4.41 -0.07
CA SER A 52 -11.13 5.01 -1.30
C SER A 52 -9.82 5.75 -1.04
N ILE A 53 -9.72 6.49 0.06
CA ILE A 53 -8.48 7.14 0.51
C ILE A 53 -7.41 6.09 0.80
N ARG A 54 -7.75 5.01 1.53
CA ARG A 54 -6.82 3.92 1.86
C ARG A 54 -6.28 3.23 0.62
N ARG A 55 -7.15 2.87 -0.33
CA ARG A 55 -6.76 2.26 -1.62
C ARG A 55 -5.83 3.18 -2.41
N THR A 56 -6.16 4.47 -2.48
CA THR A 56 -5.34 5.48 -3.17
C THR A 56 -3.96 5.59 -2.53
N PHE A 57 -3.90 5.70 -1.20
CA PHE A 57 -2.64 5.79 -0.46
C PHE A 57 -1.74 4.58 -0.71
N VAL A 58 -2.29 3.38 -0.51
CA VAL A 58 -1.53 2.14 -0.64
C VAL A 58 -1.08 1.93 -2.09
N ALA A 59 -1.89 2.31 -3.09
CA ALA A 59 -1.52 2.25 -4.50
C ALA A 59 -0.36 3.21 -4.84
N LEU A 60 -0.43 4.48 -4.40
CA LEU A 60 0.60 5.49 -4.68
C LEU A 60 1.94 5.11 -4.06
N GLU A 61 1.95 4.70 -2.78
CA GLU A 61 3.17 4.26 -2.12
C GLU A 61 3.72 2.95 -2.72
N SER A 62 2.84 2.06 -3.20
CA SER A 62 3.27 0.88 -3.95
C SER A 62 3.98 1.26 -5.24
N LEU A 63 3.45 2.21 -6.01
CA LEU A 63 4.13 2.68 -7.20
C LEU A 63 5.46 3.39 -6.88
N ASP A 64 5.52 4.19 -5.80
CA ASP A 64 6.76 4.82 -5.33
C ASP A 64 7.82 3.76 -4.98
N MET A 65 7.44 2.68 -4.28
CA MET A 65 8.33 1.53 -4.01
C MET A 65 8.95 0.97 -5.29
N LEU A 66 8.12 0.73 -6.32
CA LEU A 66 8.58 0.19 -7.59
C LEU A 66 9.50 1.18 -8.32
N CYS A 67 9.15 2.46 -8.33
CA CYS A 67 9.97 3.52 -8.94
C CYS A 67 11.33 3.62 -8.26
N ARG A 68 11.39 3.60 -6.92
CA ARG A 68 12.66 3.62 -6.18
C ARG A 68 13.50 2.39 -6.44
N ALA A 69 12.88 1.20 -6.38
CA ALA A 69 13.55 -0.07 -6.66
C ALA A 69 14.18 -0.09 -8.06
N ARG A 70 13.49 0.44 -9.08
CA ARG A 70 14.01 0.53 -10.45
C ARG A 70 15.16 1.50 -10.63
N ASN A 71 15.22 2.55 -9.83
CA ASN A 71 16.21 3.62 -9.96
C ASN A 71 17.35 3.51 -8.93
N ASN A 72 17.43 2.40 -8.17
CA ASN A 72 18.38 2.21 -7.07
C ASN A 72 18.39 3.39 -6.09
N LEU A 73 17.20 3.94 -5.82
CA LEU A 73 17.07 5.07 -4.91
C LEU A 73 16.90 4.57 -3.49
N SER A 74 17.51 5.30 -2.55
CA SER A 74 17.38 5.01 -1.13
C SER A 74 15.90 4.92 -0.74
N PRO A 75 15.55 3.95 0.12
CA PRO A 75 14.21 3.80 0.63
C PRO A 75 13.83 5.00 1.51
N VAL A 76 13.17 5.99 0.92
CA VAL A 76 12.35 6.92 1.71
C VAL A 76 10.94 6.38 1.62
N PHE A 77 10.66 5.41 2.48
CA PHE A 77 9.27 5.09 2.80
C PHE A 77 8.66 6.31 3.45
N CYS A 78 7.39 6.60 3.17
CA CYS A 78 6.59 7.25 4.19
C CYS A 78 6.78 6.44 5.48
N ALA A 79 7.34 7.04 6.54
CA ALA A 79 7.75 6.31 7.75
C ALA A 79 6.62 5.46 8.36
N TYR A 80 5.38 5.81 8.03
CA TYR A 80 4.16 5.16 8.50
C TYR A 80 3.55 4.17 7.50
N PHE A 81 4.05 4.06 6.26
CA PHE A 81 3.42 3.20 5.26
C PHE A 81 3.49 1.71 5.64
N CYS A 82 4.48 1.27 6.43
CA CYS A 82 4.51 -0.11 6.96
C CYS A 82 3.31 -0.38 7.89
N GLU A 83 2.82 0.66 8.54
CA GLU A 83 1.68 0.62 9.45
C GLU A 83 0.34 0.87 8.75
N ALA A 84 0.36 1.15 7.42
CA ALA A 84 -0.83 1.30 6.62
C ALA A 84 -1.68 0.02 6.66
N ILE A 85 -2.95 0.17 6.96
CA ILE A 85 -3.93 -0.91 6.86
C ILE A 85 -4.11 -1.28 5.39
N LEU A 86 -4.10 -2.57 5.08
CA LEU A 86 -4.35 -3.06 3.74
C LEU A 86 -5.82 -2.81 3.34
N PRO A 87 -6.08 -2.51 2.06
CA PRO A 87 -7.45 -2.38 1.54
C PRO A 87 -8.32 -3.61 1.84
N CYS A 88 -9.63 -3.39 1.93
CA CYS A 88 -10.58 -4.50 2.04
C CYS A 88 -10.63 -5.31 0.72
N PRO A 89 -11.25 -6.49 0.73
CA PRO A 89 -11.61 -7.22 -0.48
C PRO A 89 -12.36 -6.38 -1.52
N GLU A 90 -12.15 -6.69 -2.79
CA GLU A 90 -12.76 -5.95 -3.90
C GLU A 90 -14.28 -6.00 -3.88
N HIS A 91 -14.87 -7.17 -3.62
CA HIS A 91 -16.33 -7.36 -3.55
C HIS A 91 -17.00 -6.46 -2.49
N ILE A 92 -16.34 -6.23 -1.35
CA ILE A 92 -16.87 -5.37 -0.28
C ILE A 92 -16.87 -3.90 -0.69
N TRP A 93 -15.79 -3.45 -1.37
CA TRP A 93 -15.71 -2.08 -1.87
C TRP A 93 -16.64 -1.81 -3.05
N GLN A 94 -16.87 -2.83 -3.89
CA GLN A 94 -17.76 -2.77 -5.05
C GLN A 94 -19.23 -3.02 -4.73
N ALA A 95 -19.58 -3.25 -3.46
CA ALA A 95 -20.96 -3.37 -3.03
C ALA A 95 -21.78 -2.18 -3.57
N SER A 96 -22.94 -2.48 -4.16
CA SER A 96 -23.74 -1.47 -4.86
C SER A 96 -24.78 -0.79 -3.98
N THR A 97 -25.02 -1.34 -2.78
CA THR A 97 -25.92 -0.79 -1.76
C THR A 97 -25.31 -0.91 -0.37
N ALA A 98 -25.80 -0.11 0.57
CA ALA A 98 -25.37 -0.15 1.96
C ALA A 98 -25.69 -1.49 2.65
N GLU A 99 -26.82 -2.12 2.31
CA GLU A 99 -27.22 -3.41 2.88
C GLU A 99 -26.32 -4.55 2.39
N ASP A 100 -25.98 -4.55 1.11
CA ASP A 100 -25.05 -5.50 0.51
C ASP A 100 -23.65 -5.35 1.11
N TRP A 101 -23.19 -4.11 1.24
CA TRP A 101 -21.95 -3.77 1.94
C TRP A 101 -21.93 -4.32 3.36
N LEU A 102 -22.96 -4.05 4.17
CA LEU A 102 -23.01 -4.46 5.57
C LEU A 102 -22.92 -5.97 5.72
N SER A 103 -23.68 -6.72 4.89
CA SER A 103 -23.66 -8.19 4.90
C SER A 103 -22.28 -8.77 4.58
N GLN A 104 -21.59 -8.21 3.58
CA GLN A 104 -20.27 -8.67 3.17
C GLN A 104 -19.18 -8.24 4.18
N TYR A 105 -19.26 -7.01 4.69
CA TYR A 105 -18.31 -6.45 5.64
C TYR A 105 -18.31 -7.20 6.99
N GLU A 106 -19.48 -7.53 7.55
CA GLU A 106 -19.57 -8.31 8.80
C GLU A 106 -18.99 -9.72 8.66
N THR A 107 -19.22 -10.36 7.52
CA THR A 107 -18.65 -11.68 7.19
C THR A 107 -17.13 -11.60 7.12
N TRP A 108 -16.59 -10.57 6.49
CA TRP A 108 -15.16 -10.35 6.35
C TRP A 108 -14.46 -10.03 7.68
N GLU A 109 -15.02 -9.14 8.50
CA GLU A 109 -14.46 -8.82 9.84
C GLU A 109 -14.33 -10.10 10.69
N THR A 110 -15.35 -10.95 10.65
CA THR A 110 -15.36 -12.23 11.37
C THR A 110 -14.25 -13.16 10.87
N TYR A 111 -13.98 -13.18 9.57
CA TYR A 111 -13.02 -14.08 8.94
C TYR A 111 -11.57 -13.63 9.10
N CYS A 112 -11.29 -12.32 8.97
CA CYS A 112 -9.91 -11.81 8.96
C CYS A 112 -9.41 -11.28 10.30
N GLY A 113 -10.29 -11.03 11.28
CA GLY A 113 -9.90 -10.54 12.59
C GLY A 113 -9.22 -9.16 12.53
N ARG A 114 -8.15 -8.94 13.33
CA ARG A 114 -7.41 -7.65 13.33
C ARG A 114 -6.87 -7.29 11.94
N ALA A 115 -7.01 -6.02 11.58
CA ALA A 115 -6.56 -5.42 10.33
C ALA A 115 -5.12 -5.82 9.94
N LEU A 116 -4.97 -6.31 8.71
CA LEU A 116 -3.67 -6.55 8.10
C LEU A 116 -3.02 -5.22 7.72
N ARG A 117 -1.70 -5.16 7.79
CA ARG A 117 -0.90 -3.97 7.48
C ARG A 117 0.14 -4.27 6.41
N MET A 118 0.65 -3.23 5.76
CA MET A 118 1.69 -3.34 4.74
C MET A 118 2.94 -4.08 5.26
N ARG A 119 3.30 -3.90 6.53
CA ARG A 119 4.39 -4.66 7.18
C ARG A 119 4.19 -6.16 7.07
N ASN A 120 2.95 -6.66 7.14
CA ASN A 120 2.68 -8.09 7.06
C ASN A 120 3.04 -8.64 5.66
N ILE A 121 2.78 -7.88 4.59
CA ILE A 121 3.23 -8.25 3.23
C ILE A 121 4.76 -8.26 3.13
N ILE A 122 5.42 -7.24 3.67
CA ILE A 122 6.89 -7.15 3.64
C ILE A 122 7.52 -8.33 4.38
N GLN A 123 7.01 -8.65 5.57
CA GLN A 123 7.44 -9.81 6.36
C GLN A 123 7.23 -11.11 5.60
N TRP A 124 6.06 -11.31 4.99
CA TRP A 124 5.76 -12.47 4.16
C TRP A 124 6.77 -12.64 3.01
N ILE A 125 7.08 -11.56 2.29
CA ILE A 125 8.04 -11.59 1.17
C ILE A 125 9.45 -11.96 1.66
N ARG A 126 9.83 -11.51 2.86
CA ARG A 126 11.12 -11.83 3.48
C ARG A 126 11.17 -13.25 4.08
N GLY A 127 10.05 -13.97 4.12
CA GLY A 127 9.94 -15.26 4.80
C GLY A 127 9.97 -15.15 6.32
N GLU A 128 9.65 -13.97 6.87
CA GLU A 128 9.53 -13.74 8.31
C GLU A 128 8.16 -14.20 8.83
N VAL A 129 8.15 -14.78 10.04
CA VAL A 129 6.91 -15.21 10.69
C VAL A 129 6.21 -14.00 11.32
N SER A 130 4.98 -13.75 10.90
CA SER A 130 4.10 -12.66 11.35
C SER A 130 2.93 -13.16 12.20
N GLY A 131 2.59 -14.46 12.15
CA GLY A 131 1.40 -15.02 12.77
C GLY A 131 0.10 -14.61 12.05
N LYS A 132 0.22 -14.08 10.84
CA LYS A 132 -0.87 -13.59 9.98
C LYS A 132 -0.89 -14.27 8.61
N GLU A 133 -0.22 -15.41 8.49
CA GLU A 133 0.05 -16.06 7.21
C GLU A 133 -1.24 -16.51 6.51
N GLU A 134 -2.13 -17.16 7.26
CA GLU A 134 -3.42 -17.61 6.72
C GLU A 134 -4.30 -16.43 6.29
N GLN A 135 -4.37 -15.38 7.12
CA GLN A 135 -5.15 -14.18 6.80
C GLN A 135 -4.60 -13.45 5.58
N LEU A 136 -3.27 -13.37 5.43
CA LEU A 136 -2.63 -12.80 4.24
C LEU A 136 -2.95 -13.63 2.99
N ALA A 137 -2.90 -14.96 3.07
CA ALA A 137 -3.23 -15.83 1.95
C ALA A 137 -4.68 -15.61 1.49
N THR A 138 -5.64 -15.53 2.41
CA THR A 138 -7.02 -15.18 2.09
C THR A 138 -7.13 -13.76 1.51
N TRP A 139 -6.43 -12.80 2.09
CA TRP A 139 -6.46 -11.42 1.60
C TRP A 139 -5.98 -11.33 0.14
N PHE A 140 -4.88 -11.99 -0.22
CA PHE A 140 -4.40 -12.05 -1.60
C PHE A 140 -5.42 -12.64 -2.58
N GLN A 141 -6.27 -13.57 -2.12
CA GLN A 141 -7.31 -14.17 -2.97
C GLN A 141 -8.54 -13.26 -3.15
N THR A 142 -8.71 -12.23 -2.33
CA THR A 142 -9.98 -11.50 -2.19
C THR A 142 -9.89 -10.01 -2.49
N VAL A 143 -8.70 -9.41 -2.39
CA VAL A 143 -8.46 -7.98 -2.66
C VAL A 143 -8.49 -7.62 -4.16
N GLY A 144 -8.41 -8.61 -5.05
CA GLY A 144 -8.43 -8.41 -6.50
C GLY A 144 -7.10 -7.87 -7.06
N GLU A 145 -7.17 -7.24 -8.24
CA GLU A 145 -5.99 -6.76 -9.00
C GLU A 145 -5.11 -5.79 -8.20
N LEU A 146 -5.71 -4.99 -7.31
CA LEU A 146 -4.97 -4.06 -6.47
C LEU A 146 -3.96 -4.78 -5.56
N GLY A 147 -4.31 -5.96 -5.03
CA GLY A 147 -3.38 -6.74 -4.22
C GLY A 147 -2.17 -7.24 -4.99
N GLU A 148 -2.36 -7.63 -6.25
CA GLU A 148 -1.27 -8.05 -7.12
C GLU A 148 -0.29 -6.89 -7.35
N VAL A 149 -0.81 -5.69 -7.62
CA VAL A 149 0.02 -4.48 -7.77
C VAL A 149 0.83 -4.22 -6.50
N ILE A 150 0.17 -4.23 -5.33
CA ILE A 150 0.84 -4.01 -4.04
C ILE A 150 1.94 -5.05 -3.83
N PHE A 151 1.64 -6.33 -4.06
CA PHE A 151 2.59 -7.42 -3.86
C PHE A 151 3.80 -7.32 -4.77
N VAL A 152 3.59 -7.09 -6.07
CA VAL A 152 4.67 -6.98 -7.06
C VAL A 152 5.58 -5.80 -6.72
N CYS A 153 5.01 -4.66 -6.36
CA CYS A 153 5.77 -3.48 -5.98
C CYS A 153 6.60 -3.72 -4.71
N ALA A 154 5.98 -4.28 -3.66
CA ALA A 154 6.67 -4.62 -2.42
C ALA A 154 7.79 -5.64 -2.64
N ARG A 155 7.57 -6.64 -3.50
CA ARG A 155 8.57 -7.66 -3.82
C ARG A 155 9.77 -7.07 -4.55
N ALA A 156 9.53 -6.25 -5.57
CA ALA A 156 10.58 -5.56 -6.30
C ALA A 156 11.45 -4.71 -5.35
N TYR A 157 10.80 -4.02 -4.43
CA TYR A 157 11.47 -3.21 -3.41
C TYR A 157 12.30 -4.03 -2.42
N VAL A 158 11.75 -5.10 -1.84
CA VAL A 158 12.50 -5.97 -0.91
C VAL A 158 13.72 -6.57 -1.57
N VAL A 159 13.60 -7.01 -2.83
CA VAL A 159 14.73 -7.55 -3.61
C VAL A 159 15.80 -6.49 -3.86
N ALA A 160 15.40 -5.28 -4.26
CA ALA A 160 16.34 -4.17 -4.48
C ALA A 160 17.08 -3.79 -3.18
N ALA A 161 16.36 -3.70 -2.05
CA ALA A 161 16.94 -3.37 -0.75
C ALA A 161 17.89 -4.45 -0.22
N GLY A 162 17.61 -5.74 -0.46
CA GLY A 162 18.51 -6.84 -0.08
C GLY A 162 19.76 -6.97 -0.96
N SER A 163 19.76 -6.34 -2.13
CA SER A 163 20.92 -6.35 -3.05
C SER A 163 22.03 -5.41 -2.57
N ASP A 164 21.69 -4.35 -1.83
CA ASP A 164 22.65 -3.37 -1.29
C ASP A 164 23.47 -3.90 -0.10
N GLU A 165 23.07 -4.99 0.57
CA GLU A 165 23.85 -5.59 1.67
C GLU A 165 24.98 -6.53 1.20
N SER A 166 25.18 -6.66 -0.12
CA SER A 166 26.09 -7.65 -0.73
C SER A 166 27.34 -7.08 -1.42
N VAL A 167 27.72 -5.82 -1.13
CA VAL A 167 28.93 -5.17 -1.66
C VAL A 167 29.86 -4.68 -0.54
#